data_AF-A0A3N5NED0-F1
#
_entry.id   AF-A0A3N5NED0-F1
#
_cell.length_a   1.000
_cell.length_b   1.000
_cell.length_c   1.000
_cell.angle_alpha   90.00
_cell.angle_beta   90.00
_cell.angle_gamma   90.00
#
_symmetry.space_group_name_H-M   'P 1'
#
loop_
_entity.id
_entity.type
_entity.pdbx_description
1 polymer ?
#
loop_
_entity_poly.entity_id
_entity_poly.type
_entity_poly.pdbx_seq_one_letter_code
_entity_poly.pdbx_strand_id
1 'polypeptide(L)'
;MRTEVDAAAGIEDPVEMTRLAQRYEHAEGVEKDFDKANELYCRAAKAGHADAQFRLGWIYANGRGVPRDDGVAAILFVMAAEQGHSYARRLLQYVRAQPNTELPPCLMPDRVEPVHVVVEEPAIQIKGRPEVEALVKQLAPQYAIDPQLVMALISVESSFNPKAVSPKNAQGLMQLIPETAERFGVKKVFNPAENIRGGLAYLRWLMAFFQGEVKLVLAAYNAGERAVERYKGIPPYEETRHYVQRITSMYKKLTHPYSAEVVAPSSIMGAMR
;
A
#
# COMPACT_ATOMS: atom_id res chain seq x y z
N MET A 1 -39.85 -10.43 11.68
CA MET A 1 -38.80 -11.44 11.41
C MET A 1 -37.68 -10.70 10.71
N ARG A 2 -36.63 -10.29 11.44
CA ARG A 2 -35.43 -9.75 10.78
C ARG A 2 -34.75 -10.94 10.12
N THR A 3 -34.62 -10.91 8.81
CA THR A 3 -33.94 -11.94 8.04
C THR A 3 -32.49 -11.99 8.49
N GLU A 4 -31.96 -13.19 8.75
CA GLU A 4 -30.60 -13.43 9.28
C GLU A 4 -29.47 -12.83 8.42
N VAL A 5 -29.78 -12.41 7.19
CA VAL A 5 -28.90 -11.63 6.31
C VAL A 5 -28.42 -10.30 6.94
N ASP A 6 -29.15 -9.73 7.90
CA ASP A 6 -28.72 -8.51 8.60
C ASP A 6 -27.78 -8.77 9.81
N ALA A 7 -27.62 -10.03 10.24
CA ALA A 7 -26.83 -10.35 11.44
C ALA A 7 -25.31 -10.35 11.18
N ALA A 8 -24.87 -10.61 9.95
CA ALA A 8 -23.45 -10.74 9.60
C ALA A 8 -22.74 -9.39 9.36
N ALA A 9 -23.49 -8.33 9.08
CA ALA A 9 -22.96 -7.00 8.78
C ALA A 9 -22.36 -6.30 10.02
N GLY A 10 -22.72 -6.73 11.24
CA GLY A 10 -22.24 -6.15 12.50
C GLY A 10 -21.25 -7.02 13.30
N ILE A 11 -20.88 -8.20 12.80
CA ILE A 11 -19.90 -9.06 13.49
C ILE A 11 -18.51 -8.61 13.07
N GLU A 12 -17.79 -7.99 14.00
CA GLU A 12 -16.39 -7.57 13.83
C GLU A 12 -15.41 -8.55 14.48
N ASP A 13 -15.88 -9.41 15.40
CA ASP A 13 -15.01 -10.37 16.09
C ASP A 13 -14.56 -11.51 15.12
N PRO A 14 -13.25 -11.70 14.94
CA PRO A 14 -12.73 -12.73 14.04
C PRO A 14 -13.14 -14.17 14.39
N VAL A 15 -13.31 -14.47 15.68
CA VAL A 15 -13.68 -15.82 16.13
C VAL A 15 -15.13 -16.10 15.74
N GLU A 16 -16.03 -15.14 15.99
CA GLU A 16 -17.44 -15.23 15.60
C GLU A 16 -17.62 -15.29 14.09
N MET A 17 -16.90 -14.47 13.32
CA MET A 17 -16.90 -14.56 11.85
C MET A 17 -16.45 -15.94 11.38
N THR A 18 -15.40 -16.50 11.96
CA THR A 18 -14.89 -17.84 11.62
C THR A 18 -15.91 -18.93 11.92
N ARG A 19 -16.61 -18.85 13.06
CA ARG A 19 -17.67 -19.80 13.42
C ARG A 19 -18.88 -19.68 12.49
N LEU A 20 -19.31 -18.47 12.17
CA LEU A 20 -20.41 -18.25 11.23
C LEU A 20 -20.06 -18.78 9.83
N ALA A 21 -18.82 -18.56 9.37
CA ALA A 21 -18.33 -19.11 8.11
C ALA A 21 -18.40 -20.65 8.08
N GLN A 22 -18.00 -21.30 9.17
CA GLN A 22 -18.11 -22.76 9.31
C GLN A 22 -19.56 -23.24 9.20
N ARG A 23 -20.50 -22.52 9.82
CA ARG A 23 -21.93 -22.87 9.72
C ARG A 23 -22.44 -22.77 8.29
N TYR A 24 -22.09 -21.71 7.55
CA TYR A 24 -22.42 -21.59 6.13
C TYR A 24 -21.73 -22.67 5.27
N GLU A 25 -20.48 -23.04 5.58
CA GLU A 25 -19.75 -24.10 4.85
C GLU A 25 -20.38 -25.50 5.05
N HIS A 26 -20.87 -25.79 6.26
CA HIS A 26 -21.35 -27.12 6.67
C HIS A 26 -22.88 -27.23 6.79
N ALA A 27 -23.62 -26.14 6.49
CA ALA A 27 -25.07 -26.04 6.65
C ALA A 27 -25.56 -26.25 8.10
N GLU A 28 -24.81 -25.75 9.08
CA GLU A 28 -25.14 -25.90 10.50
C GLU A 28 -26.09 -24.80 10.97
N GLY A 29 -27.39 -25.07 10.92
CA GLY A 29 -28.42 -24.12 11.35
C GLY A 29 -28.62 -22.93 10.41
N VAL A 30 -27.95 -22.92 9.25
CA VAL A 30 -28.14 -21.97 8.14
C VAL A 30 -28.09 -22.75 6.83
N GLU A 31 -28.69 -22.21 5.77
CA GLU A 31 -28.54 -22.78 4.43
C GLU A 31 -27.08 -22.73 3.99
N LYS A 32 -26.63 -23.77 3.29
CA LYS A 32 -25.26 -23.87 2.81
C LYS A 32 -24.95 -22.75 1.81
N ASP A 33 -23.89 -22.00 2.07
CA ASP A 33 -23.51 -20.85 1.23
C ASP A 33 -21.99 -20.67 1.24
N PHE A 34 -21.33 -21.20 0.20
CA PHE A 34 -19.87 -21.15 0.11
C PHE A 34 -19.34 -19.73 -0.10
N ASP A 35 -20.09 -18.87 -0.79
CA ASP A 35 -19.65 -17.51 -1.07
C ASP A 35 -19.65 -16.68 0.23
N LYS A 36 -20.71 -16.79 1.04
CA LYS A 36 -20.73 -16.15 2.37
C LYS A 36 -19.68 -16.73 3.31
N ALA A 37 -19.46 -18.05 3.29
CA ALA A 37 -18.42 -18.67 4.09
C ALA A 37 -17.03 -18.11 3.72
N ASN A 38 -16.73 -18.01 2.42
CA ASN A 38 -15.49 -17.48 1.90
C ASN A 38 -15.29 -15.99 2.26
N GLU A 39 -16.34 -15.17 2.15
CA GLU A 39 -16.30 -13.76 2.55
C GLU A 39 -15.97 -13.60 4.04
N LEU A 40 -16.66 -14.34 4.91
CA LEU A 40 -16.46 -14.29 6.35
C LEU A 40 -15.09 -14.81 6.77
N TYR A 41 -14.62 -15.93 6.19
CA TYR A 41 -13.26 -16.41 6.40
C TYR A 41 -12.24 -15.37 5.96
N CYS A 42 -12.47 -14.67 4.85
CA CYS A 42 -11.54 -13.65 4.39
C CYS A 42 -11.47 -12.45 5.34
N ARG A 43 -12.61 -11.95 5.80
CA ARG A 43 -12.67 -10.86 6.79
C ARG A 43 -11.96 -11.25 8.10
N ALA A 44 -12.22 -12.45 8.61
CA ALA A 44 -11.57 -12.95 9.83
C ALA A 44 -10.06 -13.19 9.63
N ALA A 45 -9.65 -13.67 8.45
CA ALA A 45 -8.23 -13.87 8.12
C ALA A 45 -7.47 -12.54 8.01
N LYS A 46 -8.11 -11.50 7.45
CA LYS A 46 -7.59 -10.13 7.40
C LYS A 46 -7.43 -9.53 8.80
N ALA A 47 -8.37 -9.82 9.70
CA ALA A 47 -8.29 -9.46 11.12
C ALA A 47 -7.24 -10.28 11.91
N GLY A 48 -6.48 -11.16 11.24
CA GLY A 48 -5.35 -11.88 11.83
C GLY A 48 -5.70 -13.24 12.44
N HIS A 49 -6.92 -13.75 12.31
CA HIS A 49 -7.32 -15.00 12.97
C HIS A 49 -6.69 -16.24 12.34
N ALA A 50 -5.88 -16.97 13.10
CA ALA A 50 -5.12 -18.12 12.60
C ALA A 50 -5.99 -19.21 11.97
N ASP A 51 -7.11 -19.59 12.60
CA ASP A 51 -8.01 -20.61 12.05
C ASP A 51 -8.70 -20.15 10.77
N ALA A 52 -9.00 -18.86 10.65
CA ALA A 52 -9.58 -18.29 9.43
C ALA A 52 -8.57 -18.31 8.28
N GLN A 53 -7.33 -17.90 8.57
CA GLN A 53 -6.22 -17.96 7.61
C GLN A 53 -5.98 -19.39 7.13
N PHE A 54 -5.97 -20.36 8.04
CA PHE A 54 -5.86 -21.78 7.69
C PHE A 54 -7.02 -22.24 6.81
N ARG A 55 -8.27 -21.92 7.16
CA ARG A 55 -9.46 -22.35 6.41
C ARG A 55 -9.52 -21.72 5.02
N LEU A 56 -9.20 -20.44 4.92
CA LEU A 56 -9.09 -19.76 3.63
C LEU A 56 -7.96 -20.35 2.78
N GLY A 57 -6.81 -20.66 3.38
CA GLY A 57 -5.71 -21.36 2.70
C GLY A 57 -6.14 -22.73 2.18
N TRP A 58 -6.92 -23.47 2.97
CA TRP A 58 -7.50 -24.76 2.57
C TRP A 58 -8.48 -24.62 1.39
N ILE A 59 -9.30 -23.57 1.40
CA ILE A 59 -10.21 -23.24 0.29
C ILE A 59 -9.43 -23.02 -1.00
N TYR A 60 -8.37 -22.20 -0.97
CA TYR A 60 -7.52 -21.95 -2.14
C TYR A 60 -6.73 -23.20 -2.59
N ALA A 61 -6.26 -24.03 -1.67
CA ALA A 61 -5.55 -25.28 -2.02
C ALA A 61 -6.46 -26.30 -2.72
N ASN A 62 -7.78 -26.26 -2.45
CA ASN A 62 -8.75 -27.23 -2.98
C ASN A 62 -9.69 -26.63 -4.04
N GLY A 63 -9.64 -25.33 -4.29
CA GLY A 63 -10.52 -24.65 -5.24
C GLY A 63 -12.01 -24.67 -4.85
N ARG A 64 -12.33 -24.49 -3.55
CA ARG A 64 -13.73 -24.56 -3.05
C ARG A 64 -14.44 -23.22 -3.16
N GLY A 65 -15.23 -23.02 -4.22
CA GLY A 65 -15.93 -21.75 -4.46
C GLY A 65 -15.02 -20.62 -4.97
N VAL A 66 -13.72 -20.89 -5.13
CA VAL A 66 -12.74 -20.01 -5.78
C VAL A 66 -11.81 -20.86 -6.66
N PRO A 67 -11.16 -20.31 -7.68
CA PRO A 67 -10.11 -21.02 -8.42
C PRO A 67 -8.99 -21.48 -7.48
N ARG A 68 -8.47 -22.68 -7.71
CA ARG A 68 -7.33 -23.20 -6.92
C ARG A 68 -6.10 -22.33 -7.14
N ASP A 69 -5.46 -21.92 -6.05
CA ASP A 69 -4.20 -21.17 -6.06
C ASP A 69 -3.30 -21.63 -4.90
N ASP A 70 -2.31 -22.46 -5.23
CA ASP A 70 -1.37 -23.01 -4.25
C ASP A 70 -0.41 -21.94 -3.70
N GLY A 71 -0.20 -20.85 -4.42
CA GLY A 71 0.59 -19.72 -3.95
C GLY A 71 -0.12 -18.99 -2.82
N VAL A 72 -1.39 -18.63 -3.03
CA VAL A 72 -2.23 -17.95 -2.03
C VAL A 72 -2.39 -18.86 -0.81
N ALA A 73 -2.65 -20.15 -1.03
CA ALA A 73 -2.75 -21.14 0.04
C ALA A 73 -1.46 -21.20 0.89
N ALA A 74 -0.29 -21.20 0.25
CA ALA A 74 0.98 -21.23 0.95
C ALA A 74 1.19 -19.97 1.81
N ILE A 75 0.88 -18.77 1.30
CA ILE A 75 1.00 -17.53 2.08
C ILE A 75 0.07 -17.59 3.31
N LEU A 76 -1.19 -17.99 3.12
CA LEU A 76 -2.17 -18.12 4.20
C LEU A 76 -1.78 -19.16 5.25
N PHE A 77 -1.22 -20.29 4.84
CA PHE A 77 -0.70 -21.29 5.77
C PHE A 77 0.53 -20.80 6.52
N VAL A 78 1.41 -19.99 5.91
CA VAL A 78 2.53 -19.36 6.63
C VAL A 78 1.98 -18.43 7.72
N MET A 79 1.04 -17.55 7.38
CA MET A 79 0.42 -16.62 8.35
C MET A 79 -0.19 -17.36 9.54
N ALA A 80 -0.94 -18.45 9.30
CA ALA A 80 -1.52 -19.26 10.37
C ALA A 80 -0.45 -20.02 11.17
N ALA A 81 0.58 -20.56 10.50
CA ALA A 81 1.64 -21.34 11.14
C ALA A 81 2.57 -20.49 12.02
N GLU A 82 2.79 -19.22 11.67
CA GLU A 82 3.53 -18.24 12.48
C GLU A 82 2.81 -17.96 13.82
N GLN A 83 1.48 -18.08 13.82
CA GLN A 83 0.65 -17.98 15.02
C GLN A 83 0.48 -19.31 15.78
N GLY A 84 1.18 -20.37 15.36
CA GLY A 84 1.17 -21.67 16.03
C GLY A 84 0.15 -22.68 15.51
N HIS A 85 -0.56 -22.40 14.41
CA HIS A 85 -1.52 -23.35 13.84
C HIS A 85 -0.81 -24.58 13.25
N SER A 86 -0.94 -25.72 13.93
CA SER A 86 -0.17 -26.94 13.64
C SER A 86 -0.51 -27.58 12.29
N TYR A 87 -1.79 -27.62 11.90
CA TYR A 87 -2.20 -28.17 10.61
C TYR A 87 -1.69 -27.32 9.44
N ALA A 88 -1.78 -25.99 9.52
CA ALA A 88 -1.21 -25.09 8.52
C ALA A 88 0.28 -25.35 8.31
N ARG A 89 1.06 -25.46 9.40
CA ARG A 89 2.49 -25.80 9.34
C ARG A 89 2.75 -27.12 8.62
N ARG A 90 1.93 -28.15 8.87
CA ARG A 90 2.04 -29.45 8.20
C ARG A 90 1.72 -29.35 6.71
N LEU A 91 0.75 -28.52 6.32
CA LEU A 91 0.33 -28.40 4.92
C LEU A 91 1.28 -27.61 4.04
N LEU A 92 2.18 -26.79 4.62
CA LEU A 92 3.22 -26.07 3.88
C LEU A 92 4.15 -26.98 3.06
N GLN A 93 4.24 -28.28 3.37
CA GLN A 93 5.02 -29.21 2.55
C GLN A 93 4.35 -29.57 1.21
N TYR A 94 3.06 -29.28 1.04
CA TYR A 94 2.28 -29.61 -0.15
C TYR A 94 1.98 -28.41 -1.05
N VAL A 95 2.25 -27.19 -0.60
CA VAL A 95 2.01 -25.95 -1.34
C VAL A 95 3.24 -25.05 -1.26
N ARG A 96 3.43 -24.17 -2.25
CA ARG A 96 4.59 -23.27 -2.30
C ARG A 96 4.18 -21.88 -2.75
N ALA A 97 4.56 -20.87 -1.98
CA ALA A 97 4.40 -19.47 -2.38
C ALA A 97 5.30 -19.17 -3.58
N GLN A 98 4.75 -18.50 -4.59
CA GLN A 98 5.50 -18.05 -5.75
C GLN A 98 5.90 -16.58 -5.57
N PRO A 99 7.03 -16.11 -6.14
CA PRO A 99 7.54 -14.74 -5.94
C PRO A 99 6.56 -13.62 -6.29
N ASN A 100 5.56 -13.91 -7.14
CA ASN A 100 4.55 -12.96 -7.61
C ASN A 100 3.13 -13.42 -7.27
N THR A 101 2.94 -14.25 -6.24
CA THR A 101 1.61 -14.63 -5.80
C THR A 101 0.88 -13.39 -5.27
N GLU A 102 -0.23 -13.02 -5.91
CA GLU A 102 -1.12 -11.97 -5.45
C GLU A 102 -2.11 -12.53 -4.43
N LEU A 103 -2.23 -11.88 -3.27
CA LEU A 103 -3.26 -12.22 -2.29
C LEU A 103 -4.65 -11.82 -2.81
N PRO A 104 -5.72 -12.53 -2.40
CA PRO A 104 -7.06 -12.16 -2.80
C PRO A 104 -7.42 -10.74 -2.35
N PRO A 105 -8.26 -10.01 -3.10
CA PRO A 105 -8.57 -8.61 -2.84
C PRO A 105 -9.01 -8.32 -1.40
N CYS A 106 -9.70 -9.28 -0.77
CA CYS A 106 -10.18 -9.15 0.60
C CYS A 106 -9.08 -9.27 1.68
N LEU A 107 -7.89 -9.77 1.36
CA LEU A 107 -6.70 -9.78 2.25
C LEU A 107 -5.69 -8.69 1.90
N MET A 108 -5.85 -8.05 0.76
CA MET A 108 -5.10 -6.83 0.51
C MET A 108 -5.50 -5.81 1.58
N PRO A 109 -4.57 -4.96 2.04
CA PRO A 109 -4.95 -3.82 2.87
C PRO A 109 -6.13 -3.15 2.18
N ASP A 110 -7.12 -2.67 2.94
CA ASP A 110 -8.10 -1.76 2.35
C ASP A 110 -7.26 -0.76 1.61
N ARG A 111 -7.44 -0.69 0.29
CA ARG A 111 -6.85 0.38 -0.48
C ARG A 111 -7.21 1.58 0.37
N VAL A 112 -6.21 2.30 0.86
CA VAL A 112 -6.45 3.67 1.30
C VAL A 112 -7.10 4.23 0.06
N GLU A 113 -8.44 4.30 0.05
CA GLU A 113 -9.13 4.82 -1.09
C GLU A 113 -8.47 6.19 -1.21
N PRO A 114 -7.77 6.47 -2.32
CA PRO A 114 -7.53 7.85 -2.62
C PRO A 114 -8.92 8.44 -2.49
N VAL A 115 -9.09 9.53 -1.72
CA VAL A 115 -10.34 10.26 -1.71
C VAL A 115 -10.66 10.50 -3.18
N HIS A 116 -11.54 9.66 -3.74
CA HIS A 116 -11.89 9.68 -5.14
C HIS A 116 -12.91 10.80 -5.22
N VAL A 117 -12.42 12.03 -5.15
CA VAL A 117 -13.08 13.09 -5.87
C VAL A 117 -12.82 12.75 -7.33
N VAL A 118 -13.69 11.93 -7.91
CA VAL A 118 -13.78 11.78 -9.36
C VAL A 118 -14.33 13.09 -9.89
N VAL A 119 -13.48 14.11 -9.89
CA VAL A 119 -13.62 15.17 -10.86
C VAL A 119 -12.75 14.69 -12.01
N GLU A 120 -13.34 14.34 -13.15
CA GLU A 120 -12.61 14.44 -14.40
C GLU A 120 -12.22 15.90 -14.53
N GLU A 121 -11.07 16.26 -13.96
CA GLU A 121 -10.59 17.63 -14.04
C GLU A 121 -10.19 17.87 -15.49
N PRO A 122 -10.70 18.95 -16.11
CA PRO A 122 -10.25 19.33 -17.44
C PRO A 122 -8.73 19.40 -17.42
N ALA A 123 -8.08 18.89 -18.47
CA ALA A 123 -6.63 18.90 -18.57
C ALA A 123 -6.10 20.33 -18.36
N ILE A 124 -5.65 20.62 -17.13
CA ILE A 124 -5.11 21.92 -16.79
C ILE A 124 -3.88 22.10 -17.67
N GLN A 125 -3.90 23.11 -18.55
CA GLN A 125 -2.74 23.45 -19.36
C GLN A 125 -1.67 24.05 -18.44
N ILE A 126 -0.73 23.21 -18.01
CA ILE A 126 0.46 23.64 -17.29
C ILE A 126 1.40 24.32 -18.29
N LYS A 127 1.50 25.65 -18.21
CA LYS A 127 2.39 26.46 -19.07
C LYS A 127 3.76 26.65 -18.42
N GLY A 128 3.85 26.55 -17.09
CA GLY A 128 5.11 26.54 -16.38
C GLY A 128 4.95 26.38 -14.87
N ARG A 129 5.93 26.90 -14.14
CA ARG A 129 6.01 26.83 -12.67
C ARG A 129 4.78 27.41 -11.93
N PRO A 130 4.17 28.53 -12.34
CA PRO A 130 3.03 29.10 -11.59
C PRO A 130 1.81 28.18 -11.51
N GLU A 131 1.48 27.48 -12.60
CA GLU A 131 0.35 26.55 -12.61
C GLU A 131 0.64 25.30 -11.77
N VAL A 132 1.88 24.80 -11.79
CA VAL A 132 2.31 23.71 -10.90
C VAL A 132 2.23 24.15 -9.44
N GLU A 133 2.67 25.35 -9.12
CA GLU A 133 2.62 25.88 -7.75
C GLU A 133 1.19 26.00 -7.23
N ALA A 134 0.26 26.48 -8.05
CA ALA A 134 -1.16 26.55 -7.69
C ALA A 134 -1.73 25.15 -7.41
N LEU A 135 -1.41 24.19 -8.26
CA LEU A 135 -1.85 22.80 -8.12
C LEU A 135 -1.25 22.12 -6.87
N VAL A 136 0.03 22.35 -6.58
CA VAL A 136 0.69 21.85 -5.36
C VAL A 136 0.08 22.48 -4.10
N LYS A 137 -0.18 23.78 -4.10
CA LYS A 137 -0.85 24.47 -2.98
C LYS A 137 -2.24 23.92 -2.71
N GLN A 138 -2.96 23.51 -3.76
CA GLN A 138 -4.29 22.91 -3.64
C GLN A 138 -4.24 21.45 -3.15
N LEU A 139 -3.32 20.64 -3.69
CA LEU A 139 -3.31 19.19 -3.47
C LEU A 139 -2.53 18.77 -2.22
N ALA A 140 -1.35 19.34 -1.96
CA ALA A 140 -0.46 18.86 -0.92
C ALA A 140 -1.07 18.85 0.50
N PRO A 141 -1.88 19.85 0.92
CA PRO A 141 -2.55 19.82 2.23
C PRO A 141 -3.50 18.62 2.41
N GLN A 142 -4.11 18.12 1.33
CA GLN A 142 -5.03 16.96 1.39
C GLN A 142 -4.31 15.67 1.76
N TYR A 143 -3.00 15.61 1.53
CA TYR A 143 -2.12 14.50 1.91
C TYR A 143 -1.33 14.79 3.20
N ALA A 144 -1.62 15.91 3.86
CA ALA A 144 -0.86 16.45 4.98
C ALA A 144 0.64 16.61 4.67
N ILE A 145 1.00 16.96 3.43
CA ILE A 145 2.38 17.19 2.99
C ILE A 145 2.63 18.69 2.81
N ASP A 146 3.78 19.16 3.28
CA ASP A 146 4.24 20.54 3.12
C ASP A 146 4.42 20.91 1.64
N PRO A 147 3.66 21.89 1.09
CA PRO A 147 3.80 22.33 -0.29
C PRO A 147 5.23 22.76 -0.67
N GLN A 148 6.01 23.31 0.27
CA GLN A 148 7.38 23.74 0.00
C GLN A 148 8.31 22.56 -0.33
N LEU A 149 8.13 21.43 0.35
CA LEU A 149 8.88 20.20 0.08
C LEU A 149 8.57 19.69 -1.34
N VAL A 150 7.29 19.66 -1.69
CA VAL A 150 6.82 19.18 -3.01
C VAL A 150 7.36 20.05 -4.14
N MET A 151 7.37 21.37 -3.96
CA MET A 151 7.96 22.30 -4.92
C MET A 151 9.47 22.08 -5.07
N ALA A 152 10.18 21.77 -3.98
CA ALA A 152 11.60 21.44 -4.03
C ALA A 152 11.85 20.12 -4.79
N LEU A 153 11.06 19.07 -4.54
CA LEU A 153 11.14 17.81 -5.30
C LEU A 153 10.91 18.05 -6.79
N ILE A 154 9.78 18.64 -7.19
CA ILE A 154 9.44 18.84 -8.61
C ILE A 154 10.52 19.64 -9.35
N SER A 155 11.14 20.62 -8.68
CA SER A 155 12.24 21.40 -9.26
C SER A 155 13.47 20.56 -9.59
N VAL A 156 13.77 19.53 -8.80
CA VAL A 156 14.89 18.61 -9.01
C VAL A 156 14.51 17.51 -9.99
N GLU A 157 13.30 16.96 -9.85
CA GLU A 157 12.83 15.80 -10.62
C GLU A 157 12.59 16.13 -12.09
N SER A 158 11.83 17.18 -12.37
CA SER A 158 11.37 17.48 -13.73
C SER A 158 11.68 18.88 -14.19
N SER A 159 12.22 19.74 -13.33
CA SER A 159 12.30 21.18 -13.57
C SER A 159 10.93 21.76 -13.99
N PHE A 160 9.85 21.27 -13.36
CA PHE A 160 8.46 21.63 -13.66
C PHE A 160 7.95 21.22 -15.06
N ASN A 161 8.61 20.28 -15.73
CA ASN A 161 8.16 19.75 -17.02
C ASN A 161 7.20 18.55 -16.83
N PRO A 162 5.90 18.68 -17.14
CA PRO A 162 4.93 17.59 -16.96
C PRO A 162 5.10 16.43 -17.94
N LYS A 163 5.93 16.59 -18.98
CA LYS A 163 6.24 15.57 -19.97
C LYS A 163 7.65 14.99 -19.78
N ALA A 164 8.31 15.26 -18.66
CA ALA A 164 9.65 14.75 -18.39
C ALA A 164 9.64 13.22 -18.31
N VAL A 165 10.67 12.60 -18.89
CA VAL A 165 10.94 11.16 -18.82
C VAL A 165 12.43 10.97 -18.55
N SER A 166 12.79 10.25 -17.48
CA SER A 166 14.19 9.94 -17.16
C SER A 166 14.68 8.66 -17.86
N PRO A 167 16.00 8.38 -17.88
CA PRO A 167 16.53 7.11 -18.36
C PRO A 167 16.01 5.87 -17.62
N LYS A 168 15.55 6.03 -16.37
CA LYS A 168 14.92 4.96 -15.56
C LYS A 168 13.41 4.86 -15.79
N ASN A 169 12.90 5.47 -16.87
CA ASN A 169 11.48 5.57 -17.21
C ASN A 169 10.62 6.20 -16.09
N ALA A 170 11.20 7.11 -15.31
CA ALA A 170 10.46 7.91 -14.36
C ALA A 170 9.76 9.06 -15.10
N GLN A 171 8.48 9.33 -14.79
CA GLN A 171 7.61 10.11 -15.66
C GLN A 171 6.89 11.26 -14.94
N GLY A 172 6.69 12.35 -15.66
CA GLY A 172 5.90 13.51 -15.23
C GLY A 172 6.60 14.42 -14.23
N LEU A 173 5.83 15.29 -13.57
CA LEU A 173 6.33 16.35 -12.69
C LEU A 173 7.12 15.81 -11.50
N MET A 174 6.67 14.71 -10.92
CA MET A 174 7.23 14.06 -9.74
C MET A 174 8.07 12.81 -10.08
N GLN A 175 8.32 12.56 -11.37
CA GLN A 175 9.15 11.46 -11.87
C GLN A 175 8.80 10.10 -11.21
N LEU A 176 7.56 9.67 -11.38
CA LEU A 176 7.12 8.35 -10.90
C LEU A 176 7.55 7.28 -11.90
N ILE A 177 8.23 6.23 -11.44
CA ILE A 177 8.44 5.01 -12.23
C ILE A 177 7.11 4.22 -12.35
N PRO A 178 6.93 3.36 -13.37
CA PRO A 178 5.67 2.68 -13.63
C PRO A 178 5.13 1.90 -12.43
N GLU A 179 5.98 1.16 -11.72
CA GLU A 179 5.58 0.34 -10.59
C GLU A 179 5.07 1.20 -9.42
N THR A 180 5.70 2.37 -9.19
CA THR A 180 5.25 3.34 -8.19
C THR A 180 3.95 4.02 -8.62
N ALA A 181 3.83 4.41 -9.89
CA ALA A 181 2.62 4.99 -10.44
C ALA A 181 1.42 4.04 -10.26
N GLU A 182 1.59 2.77 -10.61
CA GLU A 182 0.58 1.72 -10.41
C GLU A 182 0.23 1.54 -8.93
N ARG A 183 1.25 1.40 -8.07
CA ARG A 183 1.07 1.24 -6.61
C ARG A 183 0.25 2.37 -5.98
N PHE A 184 0.38 3.60 -6.50
CA PHE A 184 -0.31 4.79 -5.99
C PHE A 184 -1.46 5.27 -6.91
N GLY A 185 -1.99 4.39 -7.77
CA GLY A 185 -3.24 4.60 -8.49
C GLY A 185 -3.18 5.63 -9.63
N VAL A 186 -2.00 5.90 -10.18
CA VAL A 186 -1.80 6.82 -11.31
C VAL A 186 -1.94 6.06 -12.63
N LYS A 187 -3.02 6.34 -13.37
CA LYS A 187 -3.32 5.80 -14.70
C LYS A 187 -2.75 6.68 -15.82
N LYS A 188 -2.89 8.00 -15.69
CA LYS A 188 -2.37 8.98 -16.67
C LYS A 188 -1.16 9.71 -16.09
N VAL A 189 -0.01 9.06 -16.12
CA VAL A 189 1.27 9.57 -15.58
C VAL A 189 1.72 10.94 -16.09
N PHE A 190 1.31 11.35 -17.29
CA PHE A 190 1.60 12.69 -17.84
C PHE A 190 0.50 13.72 -17.56
N ASN A 191 -0.62 13.32 -16.94
CA ASN A 191 -1.57 14.27 -16.38
C ASN A 191 -0.95 14.91 -15.13
N PRO A 192 -0.76 16.24 -15.08
CA PRO A 192 -0.06 16.90 -13.98
C PRO A 192 -0.70 16.67 -12.60
N ALA A 193 -2.02 16.74 -12.51
CA ALA A 193 -2.74 16.57 -11.26
C ALA A 193 -2.68 15.13 -10.78
N GLU A 194 -2.85 14.17 -11.68
CA GLU A 194 -2.75 12.75 -11.35
C GLU A 194 -1.33 12.34 -10.93
N ASN A 195 -0.31 12.85 -11.62
CA ASN A 195 1.09 12.62 -11.28
C ASN A 195 1.45 13.21 -9.91
N ILE A 196 1.01 14.44 -9.62
CA ILE A 196 1.23 15.07 -8.31
C ILE A 196 0.49 14.31 -7.20
N ARG A 197 -0.77 13.89 -7.42
CA ARG A 197 -1.52 13.08 -6.44
C ARG A 197 -0.78 11.79 -6.11
N GLY A 198 -0.29 11.07 -7.12
CA GLY A 198 0.49 9.84 -6.91
C GLY A 198 1.78 10.09 -6.14
N GLY A 199 2.54 11.13 -6.49
CA GLY A 199 3.76 11.48 -5.78
C GLY A 199 3.52 11.96 -4.35
N LEU A 200 2.42 12.68 -4.09
CA LEU A 200 1.99 13.05 -2.74
C LEU A 200 1.57 11.84 -1.90
N ALA A 201 0.85 10.89 -2.50
CA ALA A 201 0.49 9.64 -1.85
C ALA A 201 1.74 8.83 -1.46
N TYR A 202 2.71 8.76 -2.37
CA TYR A 202 3.99 8.10 -2.11
C TYR A 202 4.78 8.80 -1.00
N LEU A 203 4.90 10.14 -1.04
CA LEU A 203 5.54 10.91 0.02
C LEU A 203 4.86 10.70 1.37
N ARG A 204 3.52 10.73 1.44
CA ARG A 204 2.77 10.46 2.67
C ARG A 204 3.09 9.08 3.24
N TRP A 205 3.18 8.06 2.38
CA TRP A 205 3.57 6.72 2.78
C TRP A 205 5.01 6.69 3.32
N LEU A 206 5.96 7.30 2.62
CA LEU A 206 7.36 7.37 3.07
C LEU A 206 7.52 8.14 4.38
N MET A 207 6.78 9.25 4.56
CA MET A 207 6.79 10.03 5.80
C MET A 207 6.34 9.19 6.98
N ALA A 208 5.32 8.35 6.82
CA ALA A 208 4.91 7.43 7.87
C ALA A 208 5.95 6.31 8.08
N PHE A 209 6.47 5.73 7.00
CA PHE A 209 7.44 4.65 7.04
C PHE A 209 8.76 5.04 7.74
N PHE A 210 9.25 6.26 7.51
CA PHE A 210 10.47 6.80 8.13
C PHE A 210 10.20 7.79 9.26
N GLN A 211 9.00 7.78 9.85
CA GLN A 211 8.61 8.61 11.00
C GLN A 211 8.96 10.10 10.84
N GLY A 212 8.76 10.64 9.63
CA GLY A 212 8.97 12.05 9.33
C GLY A 212 10.42 12.46 9.11
N GLU A 213 11.39 11.53 9.09
CA GLU A 213 12.80 11.85 8.84
C GLU A 213 13.04 12.22 7.37
N VAL A 214 13.07 13.53 7.09
CA VAL A 214 13.02 14.07 5.72
C VAL A 214 14.18 13.55 4.87
N LYS A 215 15.39 13.44 5.44
CA LYS A 215 16.55 12.95 4.68
C LYS A 215 16.40 11.48 4.25
N LEU A 216 15.82 10.64 5.09
CA LEU A 216 15.57 9.23 4.77
C LEU A 216 14.44 9.11 3.74
N VAL A 217 13.39 9.90 3.90
CA VAL A 217 12.28 9.99 2.93
C VAL A 217 12.80 10.40 1.55
N LEU A 218 13.64 11.44 1.47
CA LEU A 218 14.23 11.89 0.20
C LEU A 218 15.14 10.83 -0.41
N ALA A 219 15.93 10.14 0.41
CA ALA A 219 16.78 9.04 -0.06
C ALA A 219 15.94 7.88 -0.61
N ALA A 220 14.85 7.52 0.07
CA ALA A 220 13.93 6.47 -0.36
C ALA A 220 13.12 6.86 -1.60
N TYR A 221 12.75 8.14 -1.74
CA TYR A 221 12.07 8.63 -2.92
C TYR A 221 12.93 8.43 -4.18
N ASN A 222 14.24 8.70 -4.08
CA ASN A 222 15.17 8.55 -5.21
C ASN A 222 15.70 7.12 -5.41
N ALA A 223 16.01 6.39 -4.33
CA ALA A 223 16.71 5.10 -4.38
C ALA A 223 15.85 3.88 -3.99
N GLY A 224 14.61 4.09 -3.55
CA GLY A 224 13.72 3.08 -2.99
C GLY A 224 13.92 2.87 -1.49
N GLU A 225 12.82 2.57 -0.79
CA GLU A 225 12.77 2.32 0.65
C GLU A 225 13.64 1.12 1.06
N ARG A 226 13.67 0.07 0.22
CA ARG A 226 14.49 -1.14 0.47
C ARG A 226 15.99 -0.84 0.46
N ALA A 227 16.43 0.13 -0.34
CA ALA A 227 17.82 0.54 -0.37
C ALA A 227 18.18 1.26 0.95
N VAL A 228 17.33 2.16 1.41
CA VAL A 228 17.51 2.86 2.69
C VAL A 228 17.57 1.87 3.86
N GLU A 229 16.69 0.86 3.88
CA GLU A 229 16.73 -0.20 4.90
C GLU A 229 18.00 -1.04 4.83
N ARG A 230 18.40 -1.47 3.63
CA ARG A 230 19.63 -2.26 3.42
C ARG A 230 20.87 -1.55 3.95
N TYR A 231 20.99 -0.25 3.69
CA TYR A 231 22.12 0.56 4.13
C TYR A 231 21.93 1.21 5.50
N LYS A 232 20.77 0.98 6.15
CA LYS A 232 20.41 1.57 7.45
C LYS A 232 20.56 3.09 7.50
N GLY A 233 20.20 3.76 6.40
CA GLY A 233 20.40 5.19 6.20
C GLY A 233 20.46 5.58 4.73
N ILE A 234 21.01 6.76 4.45
CA ILE A 234 21.16 7.25 3.06
C ILE A 234 22.14 6.32 2.31
N PRO A 235 21.71 5.64 1.23
CA PRO A 235 22.57 4.74 0.47
C PRO A 235 23.84 5.45 -0.02
N PRO A 236 24.98 4.73 -0.18
CA PRO A 236 26.24 5.30 -0.66
C PRO A 236 26.24 5.56 -2.17
N TYR A 237 25.07 5.83 -2.77
CA TYR A 237 24.95 6.21 -4.16
C TYR A 237 25.18 7.72 -4.30
N GLU A 238 26.10 8.10 -5.18
CA GLU A 238 26.42 9.50 -5.43
C GLU A 238 25.18 10.30 -5.85
N GLU A 239 24.40 9.77 -6.80
CA GLU A 239 23.12 10.34 -7.27
C GLU A 239 22.18 10.66 -6.09
N THR A 240 21.97 9.70 -5.18
CA THR A 240 21.06 9.85 -4.04
C THR A 240 21.57 10.85 -3.01
N ARG A 241 22.88 10.85 -2.72
CA ARG A 241 23.48 11.83 -1.78
C ARG A 241 23.36 13.25 -2.32
N HIS A 242 23.66 13.46 -3.60
CA HIS A 242 23.49 14.74 -4.27
C HIS A 242 22.02 15.16 -4.30
N TYR A 243 21.11 14.24 -4.60
CA TYR A 243 19.67 14.49 -4.59
C TYR A 243 19.18 15.01 -3.23
N VAL A 244 19.52 14.31 -2.14
CA VAL A 244 19.17 14.71 -0.76
C VAL A 244 19.76 16.09 -0.41
N GLN A 245 21.04 16.32 -0.72
CA GLN A 245 21.70 17.60 -0.47
C GLN A 245 21.03 18.75 -1.22
N ARG A 246 20.70 18.53 -2.49
CA ARG A 246 20.11 19.55 -3.36
C ARG A 246 18.73 19.96 -2.85
N ILE A 247 17.88 18.99 -2.45
CA ILE A 247 16.55 19.30 -1.92
C ILE A 247 16.63 19.94 -0.53
N THR A 248 17.48 19.43 0.37
CA THR A 248 17.65 20.02 1.71
C THR A 248 18.28 21.42 1.68
N SER A 249 18.92 21.81 0.57
CA SER A 249 19.34 23.20 0.35
C SER A 249 18.13 24.14 0.18
N MET A 250 17.02 23.67 -0.38
CA MET A 250 15.79 24.43 -0.64
C MET A 250 14.72 24.23 0.45
N TYR A 251 14.70 23.07 1.10
CA TYR A 251 13.77 22.70 2.17
C TYR A 251 14.53 22.45 3.48
N LYS A 252 14.45 23.39 4.42
CA LYS A 252 15.30 23.40 5.63
C LYS A 252 14.79 22.54 6.78
N LYS A 253 13.53 22.12 6.77
CA LYS A 253 12.96 21.30 7.85
C LYS A 253 13.55 19.89 7.75
N LEU A 254 14.16 19.43 8.85
CA LEU A 254 14.77 18.10 8.93
C LEU A 254 13.76 17.01 9.25
N THR A 255 12.67 17.39 9.92
CA THR A 255 11.56 16.52 10.27
C THR A 255 10.26 17.07 9.68
N HIS A 256 9.33 16.18 9.38
CA HIS A 256 8.00 16.51 8.85
C HIS A 256 6.92 15.75 9.64
N PRO A 257 5.76 16.38 9.94
CA PRO A 257 4.65 15.67 10.57
C PRO A 257 4.20 14.45 9.76
N TYR A 258 3.76 13.39 10.42
CA TYR A 258 3.28 12.18 9.75
C TYR A 258 2.13 11.55 10.53
N SER A 259 1.38 10.66 9.87
CA SER A 259 0.38 9.82 10.52
C SER A 259 0.90 8.40 10.62
N ALA A 260 1.00 7.87 11.85
CA ALA A 260 1.50 6.53 12.12
C ALA A 260 0.54 5.42 11.63
N GLU A 261 -0.71 5.76 11.34
CA GLU A 261 -1.75 4.82 10.89
C GLU A 261 -1.58 4.42 9.41
N VAL A 262 -0.75 5.14 8.64
CA VAL A 262 -0.60 4.93 7.19
C VAL A 262 0.16 3.65 6.87
N VAL A 263 1.21 3.34 7.64
CA VAL A 263 2.02 2.13 7.48
C VAL A 263 2.85 1.90 8.75
N ALA A 264 3.14 0.63 9.05
CA ALA A 264 4.11 0.27 10.09
C ALA A 264 5.49 0.90 9.78
N PRO A 265 6.23 1.37 10.81
CA PRO A 265 7.51 2.03 10.58
C PRO A 265 8.57 1.06 10.05
N SER A 266 9.55 1.60 9.34
CA SER A 266 10.72 0.86 8.88
C SER A 266 11.47 0.23 10.05
N SER A 267 12.01 -0.96 9.79
CA SER A 267 12.83 -1.71 10.75
C SER A 267 14.01 -0.91 11.31
N ILE A 268 14.56 0.03 10.54
CA ILE A 268 15.71 0.83 10.95
C ILE A 268 15.35 1.92 11.98
N MET A 269 14.08 2.32 12.07
CA MET A 269 13.65 3.36 13.01
C MET A 269 13.70 2.89 14.46
N GLY A 270 13.49 1.59 14.70
CA GLY A 270 13.65 0.99 16.03
C GLY A 270 15.11 0.89 16.49
N ALA A 271 16.06 0.85 15.55
CA ALA A 271 17.49 0.75 15.82
C ALA A 271 18.20 2.11 15.94
N MET A 272 17.52 3.21 15.60
CA MET A 272 18.04 4.59 15.67
C MET A 272 17.66 5.32 16.97
N ARG A 273 16.85 4.68 17.84
CA ARG A 273 16.46 5.22 19.16
C ARG A 273 17.42 4.82 20.26
#